data_AF-A0A852IHS0-F1
#
_entry.id   AF-A0A852IHS0-F1
#
_cell.length_a   1.000
_cell.length_b   1.000
_cell.length_c   1.000
_cell.angle_alpha   90.00
_cell.angle_beta   90.00
_cell.angle_gamma   90.00
#
_symmetry.space_group_name_H-M   'P 1'
#
loop_
_entity.id
_entity.type
_entity.pdbx_description
1 polymer ?
#
loop_
_entity_poly.entity_id
_entity_poly.type
_entity_poly.pdbx_seq_one_letter_code
_entity_poly.pdbx_strand_id
1 'polypeptide(L)'
;SGETWNPFKLQYQLRNVRERLAKALVEKGILTTEKQNFLLFDMTTHPVSNASEKQRLVKKLQESVLERWVNDPQRMERRTLALLVLAHASDVLENVFASLADDKYDVAMNRTKDLLDMDPEVEAAKARGTEMIWAVLAAFNKS
;
A
#
# COMPACT_ATOMS: atom_id res chain seq x y z
N SER A 1 10.69 7.67 8.69
CA SER A 1 10.29 7.24 10.04
C SER A 1 10.67 8.24 11.13
N GLY A 2 11.89 8.79 11.12
CA GLY A 2 12.42 9.54 12.27
C GLY A 2 13.25 8.66 13.21
N GLU A 3 13.68 7.48 12.73
CA GLU A 3 14.53 6.53 13.47
C GLU A 3 15.97 7.02 13.69
N THR A 4 16.34 8.19 13.16
CA THR A 4 17.67 8.77 13.35
C THR A 4 17.72 9.62 14.62
N TRP A 5 18.73 9.39 15.47
CA TRP A 5 19.01 10.22 16.65
C TRP A 5 19.92 11.42 16.37
N ASN A 6 20.39 11.60 15.14
CA ASN A 6 21.22 12.76 14.77
C ASN A 6 20.40 14.06 14.89
N PRO A 7 20.78 15.01 15.77
CA PRO A 7 20.04 16.25 15.99
C PRO A 7 19.82 17.08 14.72
N PHE A 8 20.82 17.11 13.82
CA PHE A 8 20.73 17.86 12.57
C PHE A 8 19.75 17.23 11.56
N LYS A 9 19.37 15.97 11.76
CA LYS A 9 18.44 15.24 10.89
C LYS A 9 17.03 15.14 11.45
N LEU A 10 16.79 15.55 12.70
CA LEU A 10 15.46 15.44 13.34
C LEU A 10 14.37 16.22 12.59
N GLN A 11 14.72 17.33 11.97
CA GLN A 11 13.80 18.16 11.18
C GLN A 11 13.27 17.46 9.90
N TYR A 12 13.94 16.40 9.42
CA TYR A 12 13.49 15.67 8.22
C TYR A 12 12.34 14.69 8.50
N GLN A 13 12.01 14.44 9.76
CA GLN A 13 10.87 13.59 10.11
C GLN A 13 9.56 14.26 9.68
N LEU A 14 8.81 13.59 8.81
CA LEU A 14 7.46 14.02 8.45
C LEU A 14 6.53 13.83 9.65
N ARG A 15 5.94 14.93 10.12
CA ARG A 15 4.98 14.95 11.23
C ARG A 15 3.54 14.97 10.73
N ASN A 16 2.63 14.48 11.57
CA ASN A 16 1.18 14.49 11.36
C ASN A 16 0.76 13.86 10.02
N VAL A 17 1.44 12.79 9.60
CA VAL A 17 1.22 12.16 8.29
C VAL A 17 -0.20 11.64 8.16
N ARG A 18 -0.73 10.99 9.20
CA ARG A 18 -2.09 10.42 9.19
C ARG A 18 -3.15 11.50 9.04
N GLU A 19 -3.04 12.57 9.79
CA GLU A 19 -3.97 13.70 9.79
C GLU A 19 -3.95 14.40 8.43
N ARG A 20 -2.76 14.61 7.86
CA ARG A 20 -2.60 15.20 6.53
C ARG A 20 -3.17 14.31 5.43
N LEU A 21 -2.97 13.00 5.51
CA LEU A 21 -3.55 12.04 4.56
C LEU A 21 -5.08 12.00 4.68
N ALA A 22 -5.63 11.96 5.90
CA ALA A 22 -7.07 11.99 6.13
C ALA A 22 -7.70 13.26 5.55
N LYS A 23 -7.11 14.43 5.82
CA LYS A 23 -7.55 15.71 5.23
C LYS A 23 -7.54 15.67 3.70
N ALA A 24 -6.45 15.19 3.09
CA ALA A 24 -6.36 15.09 1.63
C ALA A 24 -7.40 14.11 1.04
N LEU A 25 -7.77 13.05 1.76
CA LEU A 25 -8.83 12.13 1.34
C LEU A 25 -10.24 12.73 1.52
N VAL A 26 -10.44 13.59 2.51
CA VAL A 26 -11.67 14.39 2.67
C VAL A 26 -11.80 15.39 1.51
N GLU A 27 -10.74 16.11 1.17
CA GLU A 27 -10.72 17.06 0.04
C GLU A 27 -11.01 16.37 -1.30
N LYS A 28 -10.64 15.10 -1.43
CA LYS A 28 -10.94 14.25 -2.60
C LYS A 28 -12.31 13.56 -2.55
N GLY A 29 -13.09 13.76 -1.49
CA GLY A 29 -14.41 13.15 -1.32
C GLY A 29 -14.40 11.64 -1.07
N ILE A 30 -13.27 11.07 -0.61
CA ILE A 30 -13.17 9.65 -0.24
C ILE A 30 -13.63 9.43 1.20
N LEU A 31 -13.25 10.36 2.09
CA LEU A 31 -13.70 10.40 3.49
C LEU A 31 -14.63 11.60 3.69
N THR A 32 -15.42 11.56 4.75
CA THR A 32 -16.14 12.72 5.29
C THR A 32 -15.51 13.17 6.61
N THR A 33 -15.99 14.27 7.18
CA THR A 33 -15.58 14.73 8.51
C THR A 33 -16.81 14.79 9.40
N GLU A 34 -16.76 14.06 10.51
CA GLU A 34 -17.84 14.00 11.49
C GLU A 34 -17.30 14.29 12.88
N LYS A 35 -17.96 15.19 13.62
CA LYS A 35 -17.68 15.39 15.04
C LYS A 35 -18.53 14.40 15.83
N GLN A 36 -17.87 13.42 16.44
CA GLN A 36 -18.51 12.47 17.34
C GLN A 36 -18.36 12.94 18.78
N ASN A 37 -19.48 13.04 19.49
CA ASN A 37 -19.50 13.42 20.89
C ASN A 37 -19.56 12.14 21.73
N PHE A 38 -18.48 11.85 22.45
CA PHE A 38 -18.42 10.77 23.43
C PHE A 38 -18.74 11.33 24.82
N LEU A 39 -19.06 10.44 25.78
CA LEU A 39 -19.46 10.84 27.14
C LEU A 39 -18.45 11.79 27.82
N LEU A 40 -17.15 11.65 27.52
CA LEU A 40 -16.08 12.39 28.18
C LEU A 40 -15.31 13.35 27.27
N PHE A 41 -15.50 13.29 25.95
CA PHE A 41 -14.76 14.10 24.99
C PHE A 41 -15.44 14.11 23.63
N ASP A 42 -15.11 15.12 22.82
CA ASP A 42 -15.47 15.13 21.41
C ASP A 42 -14.27 14.72 20.57
N MET A 43 -14.51 13.96 19.51
CA MET A 43 -13.48 13.54 18.56
C MET A 43 -13.95 13.76 17.13
N THR A 44 -13.09 14.39 16.33
CA THR A 44 -13.28 14.46 14.88
C THR A 44 -12.89 13.12 14.27
N THR A 45 -13.81 12.51 13.53
CA THR A 45 -13.63 11.23 12.85
C THR A 45 -13.77 11.40 11.34
N HIS A 46 -13.19 10.45 10.60
CA HIS A 46 -13.16 10.49 9.14
C HIS A 46 -13.68 9.18 8.52
N PRO A 47 -15.00 8.89 8.61
CA PRO A 47 -15.55 7.68 8.02
C PRO A 47 -15.49 7.72 6.49
N VAL A 48 -15.50 6.54 5.88
CA VAL A 48 -15.47 6.40 4.42
C VAL A 48 -16.82 6.79 3.84
N SER A 49 -16.85 7.85 3.03
CA SER A 49 -18.05 8.30 2.32
C SER A 49 -18.19 7.63 0.95
N ASN A 50 -17.07 7.44 0.25
CA ASN A 50 -17.04 6.81 -1.07
C ASN A 50 -16.54 5.36 -1.01
N ALA A 51 -17.43 4.45 -0.62
CA ALA A 51 -17.12 3.02 -0.56
C ALA A 51 -16.82 2.42 -1.94
N SER A 52 -17.40 2.97 -3.02
CA SER A 52 -17.16 2.50 -4.39
C SER A 52 -15.70 2.64 -4.83
N GLU A 53 -15.04 3.76 -4.54
CA GLU A 53 -13.63 3.94 -4.89
C GLU A 53 -12.72 3.02 -4.07
N LYS A 54 -13.05 2.78 -2.79
CA LYS A 54 -12.36 1.76 -1.98
C LYS A 54 -12.49 0.37 -2.63
N GLN A 55 -13.70 -0.04 -3.01
CA GLN A 55 -13.92 -1.32 -3.66
C GLN A 55 -13.21 -1.43 -5.02
N ARG A 56 -13.19 -0.34 -5.79
CA ARG A 56 -12.46 -0.28 -7.06
C ARG A 56 -10.95 -0.47 -6.86
N LEU A 57 -10.36 0.11 -5.82
CA LEU A 57 -8.95 -0.09 -5.47
C LEU A 57 -8.67 -1.55 -5.09
N VAL A 58 -9.49 -2.12 -4.20
CA VAL A 58 -9.38 -3.52 -3.78
C VAL A 58 -9.47 -4.45 -4.99
N LYS A 59 -10.50 -4.27 -5.83
CA LYS A 59 -10.69 -5.08 -7.02
C LYS A 59 -9.53 -4.95 -8.01
N LYS A 60 -8.98 -3.74 -8.21
CA LYS A 60 -7.81 -3.54 -9.07
C LYS A 60 -6.61 -4.36 -8.62
N LEU A 61 -6.33 -4.39 -7.31
CA LEU A 61 -5.24 -5.19 -6.75
C LEU A 61 -5.51 -6.69 -6.88
N GLN A 62 -6.72 -7.16 -6.54
CA GLN A 62 -7.12 -8.55 -6.72
C GLN A 62 -6.97 -9.01 -8.18
N GLU A 63 -7.54 -8.27 -9.13
CA GLU A 63 -7.46 -8.57 -10.57
C GLU A 63 -5.98 -8.63 -11.04
N SER A 64 -5.10 -7.80 -10.48
CA SER A 64 -3.68 -7.75 -10.88
C SER A 64 -2.89 -9.00 -10.51
N VAL A 65 -3.27 -9.69 -9.44
CA VAL A 65 -2.64 -10.95 -8.99
C VAL A 65 -3.45 -12.19 -9.40
N LEU A 66 -4.64 -12.00 -9.98
CA LEU A 66 -5.54 -13.06 -10.45
C LEU A 66 -5.68 -13.03 -11.97
N GLU A 67 -6.76 -12.46 -12.50
CA GLU A 67 -7.12 -12.58 -13.93
C GLU A 67 -6.13 -11.86 -14.86
N ARG A 68 -5.47 -10.80 -14.38
CA ARG A 68 -4.51 -9.99 -15.14
C ARG A 68 -3.05 -10.27 -14.75
N TRP A 69 -2.82 -11.38 -14.05
CA TRP A 69 -1.47 -11.76 -13.64
C TRP A 69 -0.54 -11.89 -14.84
N VAL A 70 0.67 -11.35 -14.70
CA VAL A 70 1.74 -11.50 -15.67
C VAL A 70 2.95 -12.07 -14.93
N ASN A 71 3.52 -13.15 -15.46
CA ASN A 71 4.70 -13.79 -14.85
C ASN A 71 5.96 -12.91 -14.85
N ASP A 72 5.97 -11.85 -15.64
CA ASP A 72 7.04 -10.85 -15.68
C ASP A 72 6.53 -9.55 -15.01
N PRO A 73 7.04 -9.21 -13.81
CA PRO A 73 6.63 -8.01 -13.08
C PRO A 73 6.87 -6.71 -13.86
N GLN A 74 7.82 -6.69 -14.81
CA GLN A 74 8.12 -5.50 -15.60
C GLN A 74 6.99 -5.12 -16.56
N ARG A 75 6.11 -6.08 -16.86
CA ARG A 75 4.91 -5.87 -17.69
C ARG A 75 3.70 -5.40 -16.88
N MET A 76 3.79 -5.41 -15.55
CA MET A 76 2.76 -4.88 -14.68
C MET A 76 2.76 -3.35 -14.70
N GLU A 77 1.59 -2.72 -14.52
CA GLU A 77 1.53 -1.27 -14.33
C GLU A 77 2.38 -0.87 -13.11
N ARG A 78 3.36 0.01 -13.31
CA ARG A 78 4.31 0.46 -12.26
C ARG A 78 3.66 0.89 -10.96
N ARG A 79 2.52 1.59 -11.02
CA ARG A 79 1.77 2.01 -9.83
C ARG A 79 1.16 0.83 -9.06
N THR A 80 0.71 -0.20 -9.77
CA THR A 80 0.15 -1.41 -9.18
C THR A 80 1.25 -2.25 -8.54
N LEU A 81 2.39 -2.41 -9.22
CA LEU A 81 3.56 -3.08 -8.66
C LEU A 81 4.05 -2.39 -7.38
N ALA A 82 4.23 -1.06 -7.42
CA ALA A 82 4.61 -0.28 -6.24
C ALA A 82 3.59 -0.40 -5.10
N LEU A 83 2.29 -0.43 -5.41
CA LEU A 83 1.25 -0.57 -4.42
C LEU A 83 1.26 -1.96 -3.77
N LEU A 84 1.50 -3.04 -4.52
CA LEU A 84 1.66 -4.39 -3.98
C LEU A 84 2.84 -4.46 -3.00
N VAL A 85 4.01 -3.98 -3.42
CA VAL A 85 5.22 -3.93 -2.58
C VAL A 85 4.98 -3.15 -1.28
N LEU A 86 4.41 -1.93 -1.38
CA LEU A 86 4.17 -1.10 -0.21
C LEU A 86 3.05 -1.63 0.70
N ALA A 87 1.99 -2.22 0.13
CA ALA A 87 0.91 -2.82 0.91
C ALA A 87 1.38 -4.06 1.66
N HIS A 88 2.27 -4.85 1.06
CA HIS A 88 2.93 -5.97 1.74
C HIS A 88 3.82 -5.47 2.88
N ALA A 89 4.74 -4.54 2.61
CA ALA A 89 5.64 -3.97 3.60
C ALA A 89 4.94 -3.21 4.75
N SER A 90 3.65 -2.88 4.57
CA SER A 90 2.83 -2.22 5.59
C SER A 90 1.83 -3.16 6.28
N ASP A 91 1.92 -4.47 6.03
CA ASP A 91 1.03 -5.51 6.60
C ASP A 91 -0.47 -5.27 6.37
N VAL A 92 -0.84 -4.68 5.23
CA VAL A 92 -2.25 -4.41 4.87
C VAL A 92 -2.73 -5.17 3.65
N LEU A 93 -1.86 -5.92 2.97
CA LEU A 93 -2.19 -6.61 1.73
C LEU A 93 -3.17 -7.78 1.95
N GLU A 94 -3.07 -8.50 3.05
CA GLU A 94 -3.99 -9.61 3.37
C GLU A 94 -5.45 -9.15 3.47
N ASN A 95 -5.69 -7.92 3.96
CA ASN A 95 -7.02 -7.30 4.00
C ASN A 95 -7.67 -7.17 2.61
N VAL A 96 -6.85 -7.09 1.55
CA VAL A 96 -7.33 -7.02 0.16
C VAL A 96 -7.81 -8.40 -0.30
N PHE A 97 -7.19 -9.48 0.19
CA PHE A 97 -7.50 -10.85 -0.23
C PHE A 97 -8.57 -11.52 0.65
N ALA A 98 -8.82 -11.01 1.86
CA ALA A 98 -9.79 -11.58 2.80
C ALA A 98 -11.24 -11.75 2.27
N SER A 99 -11.61 -11.07 1.19
CA SER A 99 -12.92 -11.21 0.54
C SER A 99 -12.95 -12.17 -0.65
N LEU A 100 -11.82 -12.78 -1.00
CA LEU A 100 -11.72 -13.80 -2.05
C LEU A 100 -12.24 -15.15 -1.56
N ALA A 101 -12.65 -16.00 -2.50
CA ALA A 101 -12.87 -17.43 -2.23
C ALA A 101 -11.53 -18.15 -1.96
N ASP A 102 -11.56 -19.22 -1.19
CA ASP A 102 -10.36 -19.95 -0.71
C ASP A 102 -9.38 -20.30 -1.85
N ASP A 103 -9.90 -20.79 -2.98
CA ASP A 103 -9.10 -21.13 -4.16
C ASP A 103 -8.35 -19.92 -4.75
N LYS A 104 -9.05 -18.78 -4.86
CA LYS A 104 -8.46 -17.52 -5.34
C LYS A 104 -7.53 -16.89 -4.31
N TYR A 105 -7.83 -17.04 -3.03
CA TYR A 105 -7.01 -16.55 -1.94
C TYR A 105 -5.62 -17.19 -1.99
N ASP A 106 -5.56 -18.53 -2.07
CA ASP A 106 -4.31 -19.27 -2.13
C ASP A 106 -3.49 -18.89 -3.36
N VAL A 107 -4.13 -18.74 -4.53
CA VAL A 107 -3.45 -18.32 -5.77
C VAL A 107 -2.91 -16.90 -5.65
N ALA A 108 -3.69 -15.96 -5.12
CA ALA A 108 -3.26 -14.56 -4.94
C ALA A 108 -2.08 -14.45 -3.97
N MET A 109 -2.13 -15.20 -2.87
CA MET A 109 -1.08 -15.19 -1.85
C MET A 109 0.22 -15.80 -2.39
N ASN A 110 0.14 -16.94 -3.08
CA ASN A 110 1.31 -17.58 -3.68
C ASN A 110 1.97 -16.69 -4.74
N ARG A 111 1.20 -16.13 -5.68
CA ARG A 111 1.76 -15.23 -6.72
C ARG A 111 2.37 -13.96 -6.14
N THR A 112 1.75 -13.41 -5.11
CA THR A 112 2.25 -12.24 -4.40
C THR A 112 3.57 -12.57 -3.71
N LYS A 113 3.63 -13.71 -3.01
CA LYS A 113 4.85 -14.20 -2.38
C LYS A 113 5.96 -14.42 -3.40
N ASP A 114 5.68 -15.13 -4.48
CA ASP A 114 6.65 -15.39 -5.56
C ASP A 114 7.23 -14.08 -6.13
N LEU A 115 6.41 -13.03 -6.23
CA LEU A 115 6.84 -11.69 -6.69
C LEU A 115 7.74 -10.98 -5.66
N LEU A 116 7.41 -11.09 -4.38
CA LEU A 116 8.12 -10.39 -3.30
C LEU A 116 9.43 -11.09 -2.91
N ASP A 117 9.51 -12.40 -3.15
CA ASP A 117 10.71 -13.23 -2.95
C ASP A 117 11.72 -13.10 -4.12
N MET A 118 11.40 -12.35 -5.18
CA MET A 118 12.33 -12.08 -6.28
C MET A 118 13.54 -11.25 -5.82
N ASP A 119 14.70 -11.51 -6.42
CA ASP A 119 15.92 -10.73 -6.16
C ASP A 119 15.78 -9.30 -6.73
N PRO A 120 15.72 -8.26 -5.86
CA PRO A 120 15.53 -6.89 -6.32
C PRO A 120 16.70 -6.35 -7.14
N GLU A 121 17.94 -6.83 -6.94
CA GLU A 121 19.09 -6.38 -7.72
C GLU A 121 19.00 -6.89 -9.16
N VAL A 122 18.58 -8.15 -9.33
CA VAL A 122 18.35 -8.76 -10.64
C VAL A 122 17.16 -8.11 -11.35
N GLU A 123 16.05 -7.88 -10.64
CA GLU A 123 14.85 -7.27 -11.23
C GLU A 123 15.03 -5.79 -11.60
N ALA A 124 15.78 -5.03 -10.80
CA ALA A 124 16.10 -3.63 -11.12
C ALA A 124 16.93 -3.49 -12.41
N ALA A 125 17.75 -4.48 -12.75
CA ALA A 125 18.57 -4.46 -13.96
C ALA A 125 17.77 -4.73 -15.25
N LYS A 126 16.57 -5.32 -15.16
CA LYS A 126 15.80 -5.78 -16.33
C LYS A 126 15.05 -4.68 -17.06
N ALA A 127 14.56 -3.66 -16.37
CA ALA A 127 13.80 -2.59 -17.00
C ALA A 127 14.11 -1.21 -16.41
N ARG A 128 14.19 -0.22 -17.29
CA ARG A 128 14.40 1.17 -16.90
C ARG A 128 13.12 1.75 -16.28
N GLY A 129 13.26 2.41 -15.14
CA GLY A 129 12.19 3.15 -14.46
C GLY A 129 11.41 2.37 -13.40
N THR A 130 11.82 1.16 -13.04
CA THR A 130 11.30 0.39 -11.88
C THR A 130 12.34 0.23 -10.76
N GLU A 131 13.57 0.74 -10.94
CA GLU A 131 14.71 0.55 -10.03
C GLU A 131 14.39 1.00 -8.60
N MET A 132 13.68 2.12 -8.47
CA MET A 132 13.27 2.64 -7.15
C MET A 132 12.26 1.74 -6.43
N ILE A 133 11.39 1.03 -7.16
CA ILE A 133 10.41 0.12 -6.55
C ILE A 133 11.15 -1.08 -5.95
N TRP A 134 12.10 -1.64 -6.71
CA TRP A 134 12.94 -2.74 -6.27
C TRP A 134 13.88 -2.33 -5.14
N ALA A 135 14.46 -1.14 -5.19
CA ALA A 135 15.28 -0.60 -4.10
C ALA A 135 14.48 -0.47 -2.79
N VAL A 136 13.20 -0.07 -2.89
CA VAL A 136 12.29 -0.01 -1.72
C VAL A 136 11.98 -1.41 -1.20
N LEU A 137 11.69 -2.39 -2.07
CA LEU A 137 11.51 -3.79 -1.67
C LEU A 137 12.77 -4.31 -0.94
N ALA A 138 13.95 -4.08 -1.50
CA ALA A 138 15.22 -4.48 -0.91
C ALA A 138 15.47 -3.84 0.47
N ALA A 139 15.01 -2.60 0.68
CA ALA A 139 15.13 -1.92 1.97
C ALA A 139 14.24 -2.57 3.04
N PHE A 140 13.01 -2.97 2.67
CA PHE A 140 12.08 -3.66 3.58
C PHE A 140 12.46 -5.13 3.84
N ASN A 141 13.10 -5.80 2.88
CA ASN A 141 13.62 -7.16 3.10
C ASN A 141 14.81 -7.20 4.08
N LYS A 142 15.46 -6.06 4.33
CA LYS A 142 16.62 -5.93 5.24
C LYS A 142 16.25 -5.45 6.65
N SER A 143 15.05 -4.91 6.82
CA SER A 143 14.53 -4.38 8.10
C SER A 143 13.86 -5.46 8.92
#